data_AF-A0A1B8CFI3-F1
#
_entry.id   AF-A0A1B8CFI3-F1
#
_cell.length_a   1.000
_cell.length_b   1.000
_cell.length_c   1.000
_cell.angle_alpha   90.00
_cell.angle_beta   90.00
_cell.angle_gamma   90.00
#
_symmetry.space_group_name_H-M   'P 1'
#
loop_
_entity.id
_entity.type
_entity.pdbx_description
1 polymer ?
#
loop_
_entity_poly.entity_id
_entity_poly.type
_entity_poly.pdbx_seq_one_letter_code
_entity_poly.pdbx_strand_id
1 'polypeptide(L)'
;MPEYLNLASTTTGTTTAPFPDKTLTIYRHSKKRIFTFEPSTTTEPAEYVIAASTSRPLLHRGPIPSSAPSSPSTASLSSTPIIGSLRSTSFWCKLTLELGDGVAQVEHNRSAKRLRVSEARKRKWRRWFGMGERTVRGVEDVEVVGLVVGVCLERRPRVGRRLGWEFDGVGLGWMGTRGAGEGGRGVRGWSHDMKLVRTSDHALIATYEKKHFGRSAGPGMDGKGKKRPIGTLRIYPAAYDRPQTGTVEDLNVESTPGVRLAPKHRTGSNMTGTHTGDIFEEAVVLSCWAALEAEHRIRHTILDILIAIAENAGG
;
A
#
# COMPACT_ATOMS: atom_id res chain seq x y z
N MET A 1 -59.42 7.11 30.31
CA MET A 1 -58.38 8.15 30.19
C MET A 1 -57.04 7.44 30.17
N PRO A 2 -56.42 7.28 29.00
CA PRO A 2 -55.17 6.52 28.85
C PRO A 2 -53.99 7.39 29.27
N GLU A 3 -53.14 6.84 30.12
CA GLU A 3 -51.87 7.45 30.52
C GLU A 3 -50.91 7.44 29.33
N TYR A 4 -50.59 8.64 28.83
CA TYR A 4 -49.56 8.83 27.82
C TYR A 4 -48.18 8.66 28.48
N LEU A 5 -47.56 7.50 28.21
CA LEU A 5 -46.13 7.29 28.38
C LEU A 5 -45.37 8.24 27.44
N ASN A 6 -44.66 9.20 28.03
CA ASN A 6 -43.74 10.10 27.34
C ASN A 6 -42.57 9.30 26.74
N LEU A 7 -42.64 9.03 25.43
CA LEU A 7 -41.51 8.61 24.59
C LEU A 7 -40.58 9.81 24.35
N ALA A 8 -39.80 10.18 25.37
CA ALA A 8 -38.64 11.04 25.21
C ALA A 8 -37.38 10.16 25.12
N SER A 9 -37.21 9.44 24.00
CA SER A 9 -35.95 8.78 23.67
C SER A 9 -35.02 9.79 22.97
N THR A 10 -34.48 10.73 23.75
CA THR A 10 -33.32 11.54 23.34
C THR A 10 -32.09 10.66 23.42
N THR A 11 -31.84 9.85 22.39
CA THR A 11 -30.54 9.19 22.22
C THR A 11 -29.64 10.15 21.47
N THR A 12 -29.06 11.13 22.18
CA THR A 12 -27.85 11.82 21.72
C THR A 12 -26.69 10.83 21.83
N GLY A 13 -26.59 9.94 20.85
CA GLY A 13 -25.41 9.14 20.61
C GLY A 13 -24.30 10.07 20.11
N THR A 14 -23.54 10.65 21.02
CA THR A 14 -22.21 11.15 20.70
C THR A 14 -21.39 9.93 20.31
N THR A 15 -21.26 9.64 19.00
CA THR A 15 -20.42 8.55 18.51
C THR A 15 -18.97 8.88 18.82
N THR A 16 -18.51 8.56 20.03
CA THR A 16 -17.09 8.52 20.36
C THR A 16 -16.46 7.56 19.37
N ALA A 17 -15.66 8.08 18.44
CA ALA A 17 -14.93 7.23 17.51
C ALA A 17 -14.13 6.19 18.33
N PRO A 18 -14.14 4.90 17.96
CA PRO A 18 -13.43 3.88 18.72
C PRO A 18 -11.96 4.27 18.87
N PHE A 19 -11.38 4.01 20.03
CA PHE A 19 -9.96 4.23 20.21
C PHE A 19 -9.18 3.29 19.26
N PRO A 20 -8.14 3.79 18.57
CA PRO A 20 -7.34 2.95 17.70
C PRO A 20 -6.46 2.03 18.54
N ASP A 21 -6.42 0.75 18.18
CA ASP A 21 -5.51 -0.22 18.82
C ASP A 21 -4.06 0.05 18.44
N LYS A 22 -3.83 0.55 17.22
CA LYS A 22 -2.50 0.81 16.70
C LYS A 22 -2.43 2.13 15.98
N THR A 23 -1.39 2.90 16.28
CA THR A 23 -1.13 4.19 15.63
C THR A 23 0.31 4.23 15.13
N LEU A 24 0.46 4.42 13.82
CA LEU A 24 1.72 4.45 13.10
C LEU A 24 1.92 5.83 12.46
N THR A 25 2.98 6.53 12.85
CA THR A 25 3.42 7.76 12.18
C THR A 25 4.18 7.39 10.91
N ILE A 26 3.74 7.94 9.78
CA ILE A 26 4.40 7.69 8.49
C ILE A 26 5.42 8.79 8.23
N TYR A 27 6.67 8.40 8.00
CA TYR A 27 7.74 9.30 7.60
C TYR A 27 8.20 9.02 6.18
N ARG A 28 8.46 10.09 5.42
CA ARG A 28 9.14 10.05 4.13
C ARG A 28 10.59 10.49 4.30
N HIS A 29 11.52 9.71 3.78
CA HIS A 29 12.93 10.07 3.73
C HIS A 29 13.20 10.93 2.49
N SER A 30 13.89 12.06 2.64
CA SER A 30 14.01 13.09 1.58
C SER A 30 14.90 12.67 0.41
N LYS A 31 16.01 11.96 0.69
CA LYS A 31 16.97 11.54 -0.33
C LYS A 31 16.63 10.23 -1.03
N LYS A 32 15.76 9.42 -0.44
CA LYS A 32 15.49 8.05 -0.88
C LYS A 32 13.98 7.87 -0.92
N ARG A 33 13.46 7.17 -1.92
CA ARG A 33 12.03 6.82 -2.00
C ARG A 33 11.72 5.73 -0.96
N ILE A 34 11.95 6.03 0.32
CA ILE A 34 11.77 5.13 1.46
C ILE A 34 10.78 5.79 2.41
N PHE A 35 9.84 4.98 2.89
CA PHE A 35 8.83 5.37 3.84
C PHE A 35 8.94 4.47 5.07
N THR A 36 8.91 5.05 6.26
CA THR A 36 8.93 4.30 7.53
C THR A 36 7.63 4.51 8.28
N PHE A 37 7.13 3.44 8.88
CA PHE A 37 5.95 3.42 9.73
C PHE A 37 6.44 3.15 11.16
N GLU A 38 6.36 4.17 12.00
CA GLU A 38 6.90 4.15 13.35
C GLU A 38 5.75 4.22 14.36
N PRO A 39 5.72 3.37 15.40
CA PRO A 39 4.73 3.48 16.47
C PRO A 39 4.71 4.89 17.07
N SER A 40 3.52 5.47 17.25
CA SER A 40 3.41 6.85 17.77
C SER A 40 3.69 6.97 19.27
N THR A 41 3.61 5.87 20.02
CA THR A 41 3.67 5.84 21.49
C THR A 41 5.05 5.55 22.06
N THR A 42 6.01 5.14 21.24
CA THR A 42 7.32 4.66 21.74
C THR A 42 8.47 5.19 20.90
N THR A 43 9.62 5.48 21.52
CA THR A 43 10.92 5.73 20.83
C THR A 43 11.48 4.45 20.21
N GLU A 44 10.60 3.58 19.73
CA GLU A 44 10.95 2.30 19.14
C GLU A 44 11.33 2.48 17.67
N PRO A 45 12.14 1.56 17.14
CA PRO A 45 12.47 1.56 15.71
C PRO A 45 11.22 1.37 14.85
N ALA A 46 11.33 1.76 13.57
CA ALA A 46 10.25 1.59 12.60
C ALA A 46 9.83 0.11 12.52
N GLU A 47 8.51 -0.13 12.55
CA GLU A 47 7.94 -1.46 12.48
C GLU A 47 7.86 -1.96 11.03
N TYR A 48 7.51 -1.04 10.12
CA TYR A 48 7.47 -1.32 8.69
C TYR A 48 8.24 -0.31 7.88
N VAL A 49 8.83 -0.79 6.80
CA VAL A 49 9.58 0.04 5.86
C VAL A 49 9.17 -0.28 4.43
N ILE A 50 8.81 0.75 3.68
CA ILE A 50 8.52 0.62 2.26
C ILE A 50 9.64 1.25 1.45
N ALA A 51 10.40 0.43 0.74
CA ALA A 51 11.36 0.84 -0.27
C ALA A 51 10.64 1.01 -1.61
N ALA A 52 10.19 2.22 -1.91
CA ALA A 52 9.48 2.57 -3.13
C ALA A 52 10.44 2.71 -4.32
N SER A 53 10.86 1.59 -4.91
CA SER A 53 11.54 1.62 -6.20
C SER A 53 10.59 2.11 -7.31
N THR A 54 11.13 2.63 -8.41
CA THR A 54 10.35 3.19 -9.52
C THR A 54 9.38 2.19 -10.15
N SER A 55 9.67 0.89 -10.07
CA SER A 55 8.90 -0.17 -10.73
C SER A 55 8.26 -1.17 -9.76
N ARG A 56 8.83 -1.35 -8.56
CA ARG A 56 8.40 -2.36 -7.58
C ARG A 56 8.69 -1.93 -6.15
N PRO A 57 7.74 -1.31 -5.48
CA PRO A 57 7.84 -1.05 -4.05
C PRO A 57 7.92 -2.35 -3.26
N LEU A 58 8.82 -2.42 -2.28
CA LEU A 58 8.99 -3.57 -1.40
C LEU A 58 8.68 -3.17 0.04
N LEU A 59 7.96 -4.03 0.75
CA LEU A 59 7.65 -3.91 2.17
C LEU A 59 8.61 -4.81 2.97
N HIS A 60 9.21 -4.24 4.00
CA HIS A 60 10.06 -4.93 4.95
C HIS A 60 9.47 -4.84 6.35
N ARG A 61 9.62 -5.92 7.13
CA ARG A 61 9.25 -5.96 8.54
C ARG A 61 10.47 -5.79 9.44
N GLY A 62 10.29 -5.07 10.53
CA GLY A 62 11.23 -5.04 11.63
C GLY A 62 12.17 -3.84 11.59
N PRO A 63 12.98 -3.71 12.66
CA PRO A 63 13.78 -2.53 12.88
C PRO A 63 14.84 -2.36 11.80
N ILE A 64 14.95 -1.15 11.26
CA ILE A 64 16.13 -0.77 10.49
C ILE A 64 17.32 -0.81 11.46
N PRO A 65 18.39 -1.58 11.19
CA PRO A 65 19.57 -1.55 12.03
C PRO A 65 20.11 -0.11 12.09
N SER A 66 20.26 0.40 13.31
CA SER A 66 20.70 1.76 13.65
C SER A 66 22.11 2.11 13.15
N SER A 67 22.87 1.12 12.65
CA SER A 67 24.17 1.31 11.99
C SER A 67 24.06 1.85 10.56
N ALA A 68 22.85 1.94 9.99
CA ALA A 68 22.65 2.70 8.77
C ALA A 68 22.89 4.19 9.08
N PRO A 69 23.71 4.94 8.30
CA PRO A 69 23.78 6.38 8.44
C PRO A 69 22.35 6.93 8.37
N SER A 70 22.08 8.07 9.02
CA SER A 70 20.81 8.78 9.23
C SER A 70 19.77 8.83 8.08
N SER A 71 20.05 8.23 6.94
CA SER A 71 19.14 7.87 5.87
C SER A 71 19.31 6.37 5.50
N PRO A 72 18.32 5.48 5.73
CA PRO A 72 18.41 4.05 5.39
C PRO A 72 18.66 3.86 3.90
N SER A 73 19.62 3.05 3.45
CA SER A 73 19.85 2.72 2.03
C SER A 73 19.15 1.42 1.67
N THR A 74 18.91 1.19 0.38
CA THR A 74 18.43 -0.13 -0.09
C THR A 74 19.39 -1.26 0.30
N ALA A 75 20.68 -0.95 0.52
CA ALA A 75 21.67 -1.88 1.04
C ALA A 75 21.50 -2.17 2.54
N SER A 76 21.12 -1.19 3.37
CA SER A 76 20.84 -1.41 4.80
C SER A 76 19.53 -2.17 5.05
N LEU A 77 18.65 -2.27 4.05
CA LEU A 77 17.44 -3.08 4.09
C LEU A 77 17.69 -4.55 3.68
N SER A 78 18.92 -4.90 3.30
CA SER A 78 19.28 -6.27 2.93
C SER A 78 19.19 -7.26 4.09
N SER A 79 19.24 -6.79 5.33
CA SER A 79 19.13 -7.61 6.54
C SER A 79 17.70 -7.72 7.08
N THR A 80 16.76 -6.92 6.56
CA THR A 80 15.35 -6.92 7.00
C THR A 80 14.50 -7.78 6.06
N PRO A 81 13.69 -8.72 6.58
CA PRO A 81 12.91 -9.63 5.75
C PRO A 81 11.94 -8.86 4.85
N ILE A 82 11.95 -9.20 3.55
CA ILE A 82 10.96 -8.71 2.58
C ILE A 82 9.69 -9.53 2.77
N ILE A 83 8.65 -8.86 3.23
CA ILE A 83 7.34 -9.45 3.53
C ILE A 83 6.26 -9.00 2.54
N GLY A 84 6.57 -8.06 1.65
CA GLY A 84 5.62 -7.62 0.66
C GLY A 84 6.25 -7.03 -0.59
N SER A 85 5.54 -7.16 -1.71
CA SER A 85 5.89 -6.52 -2.97
C SER A 85 4.66 -5.94 -3.63
N LEU A 86 4.80 -4.74 -4.20
CA LEU A 86 3.75 -4.08 -4.96
C LEU A 86 4.12 -4.03 -6.43
N ARG A 87 3.14 -4.31 -7.28
CA ARG A 87 3.19 -4.02 -8.71
C ARG A 87 2.00 -3.18 -9.11
N SER A 88 2.25 -2.16 -9.91
CA SER A 88 1.21 -1.39 -10.57
C SER A 88 1.18 -1.71 -12.05
N THR A 89 -0.01 -1.66 -12.64
CA THR A 89 -0.17 -1.57 -14.09
C THR A 89 -0.38 -0.10 -14.50
N SER A 90 -0.49 0.13 -15.82
CA SER A 90 -0.72 1.45 -16.43
C SER A 90 -1.73 2.31 -15.65
N PHE A 91 -1.37 3.57 -15.41
CA PHE A 91 -2.16 4.58 -14.68
C PHE A 91 -2.50 4.28 -13.21
N TRP A 92 -1.84 3.31 -12.55
CA TRP A 92 -2.11 3.00 -11.13
C TRP A 92 -3.57 2.59 -10.85
N CYS A 93 -4.30 2.17 -11.89
CA CYS A 93 -5.69 1.74 -11.77
C CYS A 93 -5.83 0.33 -11.21
N LYS A 94 -4.84 -0.54 -11.47
CA LYS A 94 -4.79 -1.90 -10.94
C LYS A 94 -3.44 -2.14 -10.30
N LEU A 95 -3.50 -2.59 -9.05
CA LEU A 95 -2.36 -2.85 -8.21
C LEU A 95 -2.42 -4.31 -7.76
N THR A 96 -1.29 -4.97 -7.71
CA THR A 96 -1.16 -6.33 -7.21
C THR A 96 -0.13 -6.35 -6.11
N LEU A 97 -0.53 -6.80 -4.94
CA LEU A 97 0.33 -6.99 -3.78
C LEU A 97 0.57 -8.48 -3.68
N GLU A 98 1.79 -8.81 -3.28
CA GLU A 98 2.13 -10.12 -2.79
C GLU A 98 2.65 -9.90 -1.37
N LEU A 99 2.12 -10.63 -0.40
CA LEU A 99 2.40 -10.49 1.02
C LEU A 99 2.80 -11.84 1.62
N GLY A 100 3.67 -11.82 2.61
CA GLY A 100 4.12 -13.00 3.35
C GLY A 100 5.63 -13.23 3.34
N ASP A 101 6.08 -14.13 4.20
CA ASP A 101 7.51 -14.39 4.44
C ASP A 101 8.20 -15.06 3.23
N GLY A 102 7.42 -15.66 2.32
CA GLY A 102 7.90 -16.25 1.07
C GLY A 102 8.20 -15.24 -0.04
N VAL A 103 7.81 -13.96 0.14
CA VAL A 103 7.95 -12.93 -0.90
C VAL A 103 9.42 -12.65 -1.25
N ALA A 104 10.33 -12.77 -0.27
CA ALA A 104 11.77 -12.62 -0.50
C ALA A 104 12.30 -13.64 -1.51
N GLN A 105 11.95 -14.92 -1.35
CA GLN A 105 12.32 -16.02 -2.25
C GLN A 105 11.70 -15.81 -3.64
N VAL A 106 10.43 -15.39 -3.68
CA VAL A 106 9.75 -15.08 -4.93
C VAL A 106 10.47 -13.95 -5.70
N GLU A 107 10.88 -12.87 -5.04
CA GLU A 107 11.64 -11.79 -5.68
C GLU A 107 13.08 -12.22 -6.05
N HIS A 108 13.71 -13.11 -5.28
CA HIS A 108 14.98 -13.73 -5.65
C HIS A 108 14.88 -14.50 -6.97
N ASN A 109 13.92 -15.42 -7.07
CA ASN A 109 13.69 -16.24 -8.28
C ASN A 109 13.34 -15.38 -9.49
N ARG A 110 12.59 -14.29 -9.29
CA ARG A 110 12.29 -13.32 -10.35
C ARG A 110 13.53 -12.59 -10.83
N SER A 111 14.41 -12.22 -9.91
CA SER A 111 15.68 -11.56 -10.23
C SER A 111 16.59 -12.53 -10.98
N ALA A 112 16.71 -13.78 -10.53
CA ALA A 112 17.42 -14.86 -11.22
C ALA A 112 16.88 -15.06 -12.64
N LYS A 113 15.55 -15.19 -12.81
CA LYS A 113 14.92 -15.32 -14.12
C LYS A 113 15.20 -14.12 -15.04
N ARG A 114 15.14 -12.90 -14.51
CA ARG A 114 15.47 -11.68 -15.27
C ARG A 114 16.92 -11.65 -15.72
N LEU A 115 17.84 -12.06 -14.84
CA LEU A 115 19.26 -12.18 -15.18
C LEU A 115 19.44 -13.20 -16.31
N ARG A 116 18.89 -14.41 -16.17
CA ARG A 116 18.93 -15.45 -17.21
C ARG A 116 18.38 -14.96 -18.55
N VAL A 117 17.22 -14.29 -18.56
CA VAL A 117 16.63 -13.72 -19.79
C VAL A 117 17.52 -12.62 -20.38
N SER A 118 18.07 -11.72 -19.54
CA SER A 118 18.94 -10.65 -19.99
C SER A 118 20.26 -11.19 -20.56
N GLU A 119 20.80 -12.25 -19.97
CA GLU A 119 22.01 -12.92 -20.40
C GLU A 119 21.79 -13.71 -21.69
N ALA A 120 20.66 -14.41 -21.81
CA ALA A 120 20.25 -15.05 -23.05
C ALA A 120 20.13 -14.02 -24.19
N ARG A 121 19.53 -12.85 -23.91
CA ARG A 121 19.44 -11.75 -24.88
C ARG A 121 20.83 -11.22 -25.24
N LYS A 122 21.72 -11.02 -24.26
CA LYS A 122 23.11 -10.60 -24.50
C LYS A 122 23.90 -11.63 -25.31
N ARG A 123 23.74 -12.93 -25.05
CA ARG A 123 24.35 -14.01 -25.84
C ARG A 123 23.85 -14.00 -27.27
N LYS A 124 22.53 -13.83 -27.49
CA LYS A 124 21.94 -13.69 -28.82
C LYS A 124 22.55 -12.50 -29.57
N TRP A 125 22.68 -11.35 -28.92
CA TRP A 125 23.34 -10.17 -29.48
C TRP A 125 24.81 -10.39 -29.81
N ARG A 126 25.57 -11.04 -28.91
CA ARG A 126 26.99 -11.36 -29.17
C ARG A 126 27.15 -12.29 -30.37
N ARG A 127 26.33 -13.34 -30.47
CA ARG A 127 26.31 -14.23 -31.64
C ARG A 127 25.99 -13.46 -32.92
N TRP A 128 25.04 -12.52 -32.88
CA TRP A 128 24.70 -11.68 -34.02
C TRP A 128 25.85 -10.75 -34.46
N PHE A 129 26.69 -10.32 -33.52
CA PHE A 129 27.88 -9.50 -33.80
C PHE A 129 29.19 -10.31 -33.93
N GLY A 130 29.14 -11.63 -34.06
CA GLY A 130 30.35 -12.46 -34.21
C GLY A 130 31.29 -12.46 -32.99
N MET A 131 30.82 -12.05 -31.81
CA MET A 131 31.61 -12.02 -30.58
C MET A 131 31.58 -13.36 -29.85
N GLY A 132 32.72 -13.74 -29.27
CA GLY A 132 32.89 -14.98 -28.49
C GLY A 132 31.93 -15.10 -27.29
N GLU A 133 31.61 -16.34 -26.93
CA GLU A 133 30.69 -16.64 -25.85
C GLU A 133 31.35 -16.42 -24.48
N ARG A 134 30.68 -15.68 -23.59
CA ARG A 134 31.16 -15.42 -22.23
C ARG A 134 30.54 -16.42 -21.27
N THR A 135 31.37 -17.07 -20.45
CA THR A 135 30.93 -17.90 -19.32
C THR A 135 30.16 -17.04 -18.32
N VAL A 136 28.99 -17.52 -17.91
CA VAL A 136 28.15 -16.82 -16.94
C VAL A 136 27.86 -17.76 -15.77
N ARG A 137 27.97 -17.22 -14.56
CA ARG A 137 27.64 -17.93 -13.32
C ARG A 137 26.13 -18.13 -13.28
N GLY A 138 25.69 -19.39 -13.26
CA GLY A 138 24.27 -19.71 -13.08
C GLY A 138 23.80 -19.21 -11.73
N VAL A 139 22.71 -18.44 -11.71
CA VAL A 139 21.94 -18.18 -10.49
C VAL A 139 20.86 -19.24 -10.45
N GLU A 140 20.79 -20.02 -9.37
CA GLU A 140 19.78 -21.08 -9.18
C GLU A 140 18.46 -20.51 -8.65
N ASP A 141 17.36 -21.22 -8.88
CA ASP A 141 16.08 -20.87 -8.28
C ASP A 141 16.01 -21.49 -6.88
N VAL A 142 15.44 -20.76 -5.93
CA VAL A 142 15.27 -21.17 -4.54
C VAL A 142 13.82 -21.58 -4.31
N GLU A 143 13.58 -22.66 -3.56
CA GLU A 143 12.22 -23.08 -3.21
C GLU A 143 11.52 -22.06 -2.28
N VAL A 144 10.22 -21.85 -2.48
CA VAL A 144 9.43 -20.87 -1.72
C VAL A 144 8.77 -21.57 -0.51
N VAL A 145 9.42 -21.46 0.66
CA VAL A 145 8.97 -22.12 1.90
C VAL A 145 7.94 -21.30 2.67
N GLY A 146 8.05 -19.96 2.69
CA GLY A 146 7.16 -19.08 3.46
C GLY A 146 5.84 -18.76 2.77
N LEU A 147 4.87 -18.23 3.54
CA LEU A 147 3.57 -17.81 3.02
C LEU A 147 3.70 -16.77 1.89
N VAL A 148 2.88 -16.88 0.84
CA VAL A 148 2.70 -15.85 -0.19
C VAL A 148 1.23 -15.72 -0.58
N VAL A 149 0.59 -14.63 -0.16
CA VAL A 149 -0.79 -14.26 -0.48
C VAL A 149 -0.82 -13.13 -1.50
N GLY A 150 -1.65 -13.27 -2.54
CA GLY A 150 -1.85 -12.24 -3.57
C GLY A 150 -3.10 -11.41 -3.31
N VAL A 151 -2.97 -10.09 -3.23
CA VAL A 151 -4.09 -9.15 -3.09
C VAL A 151 -4.16 -8.25 -4.31
N CYS A 152 -5.33 -8.16 -4.93
CA CYS A 152 -5.58 -7.22 -6.02
C CYS A 152 -6.31 -5.99 -5.49
N LEU A 153 -5.74 -4.79 -5.72
CA LEU A 153 -6.50 -3.55 -5.57
C LEU A 153 -6.88 -3.00 -6.93
N GLU A 154 -8.12 -2.56 -7.01
CA GLU A 154 -8.68 -1.93 -8.18
C GLU A 154 -9.22 -0.55 -7.81
N ARG A 155 -8.80 0.43 -8.59
CA ARG A 155 -9.32 1.78 -8.57
C ARG A 155 -10.20 1.95 -9.79
N ARG A 156 -11.45 2.37 -9.58
CA ARG A 156 -12.39 2.70 -10.67
C ARG A 156 -12.45 4.22 -10.85
N PRO A 157 -11.72 4.81 -11.81
CA PRO A 157 -11.67 6.27 -11.97
C PRO A 157 -13.04 6.90 -12.27
N ARG A 158 -13.99 6.13 -12.83
CA ARG A 158 -15.36 6.60 -13.14
C ARG A 158 -16.32 6.61 -11.94
N VAL A 159 -16.00 5.92 -10.82
CA VAL A 159 -16.91 5.71 -9.67
C VAL A 159 -16.32 6.28 -8.38
N GLY A 160 -15.54 7.36 -8.49
CA GLY A 160 -14.99 8.10 -7.36
C GLY A 160 -13.57 7.69 -6.93
N ARG A 161 -13.12 8.25 -5.80
CA ARG A 161 -11.76 8.08 -5.24
C ARG A 161 -11.66 6.84 -4.35
N ARG A 162 -12.19 5.71 -4.81
CA ARG A 162 -12.20 4.46 -4.06
C ARG A 162 -11.13 3.51 -4.60
N LEU A 163 -10.32 2.96 -3.70
CA LEU A 163 -9.40 1.86 -3.99
C LEU A 163 -9.92 0.63 -3.25
N GLY A 164 -10.60 -0.25 -3.98
CA GLY A 164 -11.21 -1.46 -3.46
C GLY A 164 -10.27 -2.65 -3.55
N TRP A 165 -10.36 -3.57 -2.61
CA TRP A 165 -9.60 -4.81 -2.56
C TRP A 165 -10.32 -5.87 -1.73
N GLU A 166 -9.85 -7.11 -1.81
CA GLU A 166 -10.39 -8.23 -1.08
C GLU A 166 -9.27 -8.94 -0.35
N PHE A 167 -9.54 -9.35 0.89
CA PHE A 167 -8.66 -10.17 1.68
C PHE A 167 -9.49 -11.27 2.31
N ASP A 168 -9.16 -12.52 2.02
CA ASP A 168 -9.77 -13.67 2.69
C ASP A 168 -11.31 -13.67 2.58
N GLY A 169 -11.84 -13.45 1.38
CA GLY A 169 -13.30 -13.34 1.13
C GLY A 169 -13.93 -12.01 1.57
N VAL A 170 -13.20 -11.15 2.31
CA VAL A 170 -13.73 -9.91 2.86
C VAL A 170 -13.36 -8.72 1.96
N GLY A 171 -14.39 -8.07 1.42
CA GLY A 171 -14.24 -6.84 0.65
C GLY A 171 -13.89 -5.63 1.53
N LEU A 172 -12.92 -4.84 1.08
CA LEU A 172 -12.38 -3.66 1.76
C LEU A 172 -12.23 -2.50 0.77
N GLY A 173 -12.31 -1.27 1.27
CA GLY A 173 -12.17 -0.10 0.41
C GLY A 173 -11.58 1.11 1.12
N TRP A 174 -10.47 1.63 0.59
CA TRP A 174 -9.99 2.96 0.93
C TRP A 174 -10.89 4.00 0.26
N MET A 175 -11.42 4.91 1.06
CA MET A 175 -12.30 6.00 0.63
C MET A 175 -11.75 7.32 1.17
N GLY A 176 -11.58 8.31 0.30
CA GLY A 176 -11.20 9.66 0.71
C GLY A 176 -12.35 10.35 1.45
N THR A 177 -12.08 10.92 2.62
CA THR A 177 -13.05 11.74 3.35
C THR A 177 -13.00 13.19 2.89
N ARG A 178 -14.16 13.78 2.55
CA ARG A 178 -14.25 15.21 2.22
C ARG A 178 -14.04 16.00 3.51
N GLY A 179 -12.92 16.70 3.64
CA GLY A 179 -12.83 17.80 4.60
C GLY A 179 -13.69 18.94 4.08
N ALA A 180 -14.75 19.31 4.79
CA ALA A 180 -15.29 20.64 4.66
C ALA A 180 -14.23 21.60 5.20
N GLY A 181 -13.55 22.33 4.32
CA GLY A 181 -12.68 23.40 4.77
C GLY A 181 -13.53 24.42 5.53
N GLU A 182 -13.10 24.76 6.75
CA GLU A 182 -13.65 25.88 7.49
C GLU A 182 -13.31 27.15 6.68
N GLY A 183 -14.30 27.67 5.95
CA GLY A 183 -14.16 28.86 5.11
C GLY A 183 -14.44 28.62 3.63
N GLY A 184 -15.67 28.91 3.21
CA GLY A 184 -16.03 29.16 1.81
C GLY A 184 -16.83 28.05 1.14
N ARG A 185 -18.14 28.28 0.98
CA ARG A 185 -18.95 27.55 -0.01
C ARG A 185 -18.31 27.74 -1.38
N GLY A 186 -17.84 26.67 -2.01
CA GLY A 186 -17.54 26.67 -3.45
C GLY A 186 -16.18 26.11 -3.87
N VAL A 187 -15.19 25.96 -3.00
CA VAL A 187 -13.95 25.25 -3.36
C VAL A 187 -14.11 23.78 -3.00
N ARG A 188 -14.25 22.93 -4.02
CA ARG A 188 -14.47 21.47 -3.90
C ARG A 188 -13.25 20.80 -3.23
N GLY A 189 -13.22 20.87 -1.90
CA GLY A 189 -12.09 20.55 -1.04
C GLY A 189 -11.67 19.08 -1.11
N TRP A 190 -10.36 18.90 -1.15
CA TRP A 190 -9.66 17.66 -1.44
C TRP A 190 -9.65 16.73 -0.23
N SER A 191 -9.89 15.43 -0.43
CA SER A 191 -9.73 14.44 0.64
C SER A 191 -8.26 14.25 0.96
N HIS A 192 -7.78 14.80 2.07
CA HIS A 192 -6.43 14.58 2.58
C HIS A 192 -6.37 13.42 3.58
N ASP A 193 -7.54 13.02 4.07
CA ASP A 193 -7.69 11.87 4.94
C ASP A 193 -8.41 10.76 4.20
N MET A 194 -8.10 9.52 4.57
CA MET A 194 -8.71 8.34 3.99
C MET A 194 -9.19 7.42 5.11
N LYS A 195 -10.28 6.71 4.85
CA LYS A 195 -10.80 5.66 5.72
C LYS A 195 -10.82 4.35 4.95
N LEU A 196 -10.29 3.30 5.55
CA LEU A 196 -10.46 1.93 5.11
C LEU A 196 -11.70 1.37 5.78
N VAL A 197 -12.65 0.92 4.98
CA VAL A 197 -13.93 0.41 5.47
C VAL A 197 -14.19 -0.98 4.89
N ARG A 198 -14.69 -1.88 5.73
CA ARG A 198 -15.17 -3.21 5.34
C ARG A 198 -16.50 -3.07 4.60
N THR A 199 -16.64 -3.75 3.46
CA THR A 199 -17.78 -3.52 2.56
C THR A 199 -19.07 -4.20 2.99
N SER A 200 -18.97 -5.25 3.80
CA SER A 200 -20.14 -6.03 4.26
C SER A 200 -20.96 -5.30 5.32
N ASP A 201 -20.30 -4.67 6.29
CA ASP A 201 -20.93 -4.08 7.48
C ASP A 201 -20.54 -2.62 7.72
N HIS A 202 -19.77 -2.03 6.80
CA HIS A 202 -19.26 -0.66 6.92
C HIS A 202 -18.40 -0.41 8.17
N ALA A 203 -17.81 -1.45 8.75
CA ALA A 203 -16.90 -1.30 9.89
C ALA A 203 -15.65 -0.50 9.49
N LEU A 204 -15.25 0.43 10.37
CA LEU A 204 -14.04 1.24 10.19
C LEU A 204 -12.81 0.42 10.59
N ILE A 205 -11.98 0.09 9.60
CA ILE A 205 -10.80 -0.76 9.79
C ILE A 205 -9.56 0.07 10.08
N ALA A 206 -9.36 1.14 9.30
CA ALA A 206 -8.23 2.04 9.47
C ALA A 206 -8.55 3.45 9.01
N THR A 207 -7.84 4.44 9.55
CA THR A 207 -7.83 5.81 9.04
C THR A 207 -6.41 6.25 8.76
N TYR A 208 -6.25 6.99 7.67
CA TYR A 208 -5.05 7.76 7.40
C TYR A 208 -5.40 9.24 7.53
N GLU A 209 -4.69 9.93 8.40
CA GLU A 209 -4.80 11.37 8.62
C GLU A 209 -3.53 12.04 8.09
N LYS A 210 -3.68 12.95 7.12
CA LYS A 210 -2.52 13.65 6.56
C LYS A 210 -2.09 14.77 7.48
N LYS A 211 -0.78 14.90 7.69
CA LYS A 211 -0.25 16.06 8.40
C LYS A 211 -0.33 17.29 7.48
N HIS A 212 -1.16 18.27 7.84
CA HIS A 212 -1.24 19.55 7.12
C HIS A 212 0.08 20.32 7.29
N PHE A 213 0.75 20.61 6.17
CA PHE A 213 1.89 21.51 6.16
C PHE A 213 1.37 22.94 6.02
N GLY A 214 1.63 23.80 7.00
CA GLY A 214 1.57 25.25 6.80
C GLY A 214 2.45 25.64 5.61
N ARG A 215 2.03 26.66 4.84
CA ARG A 215 2.76 27.23 3.70
C ARG A 215 4.12 27.80 4.15
N SER A 216 5.12 26.95 4.40
CA SER A 216 6.51 27.37 4.63
C SER A 216 7.41 26.15 4.86
N ALA A 217 7.51 25.29 3.85
CA ALA A 217 8.81 24.69 3.56
C ALA A 217 9.33 25.43 2.33
N GLY A 218 9.94 26.59 2.55
CA GLY A 218 10.64 27.30 1.50
C GLY A 218 11.68 26.39 0.83
N PRO A 219 12.06 26.66 -0.43
CA PRO A 219 13.18 25.99 -1.06
C PRO A 219 14.43 26.29 -0.20
N GLY A 220 14.93 25.31 0.55
CA GLY A 220 16.07 25.49 1.45
C GLY A 220 16.01 24.79 2.82
N MET A 221 14.90 24.17 3.23
CA MET A 221 14.83 23.39 4.50
C MET A 221 14.97 21.87 4.33
N ASP A 222 15.66 21.44 3.27
CA ASP A 222 16.21 20.11 3.10
C ASP A 222 17.52 20.00 3.90
N GLY A 223 17.36 20.06 5.23
CA GLY A 223 18.38 19.56 6.16
C GLY A 223 18.76 18.14 5.74
N LYS A 224 19.99 17.98 5.27
CA LYS A 224 20.54 16.72 4.75
C LYS A 224 20.20 15.58 5.72
N GLY A 225 19.40 14.61 5.28
CA GLY A 225 19.12 13.37 6.02
C GLY A 225 17.94 13.39 6.99
N LYS A 226 17.10 14.43 7.03
CA LYS A 226 15.93 14.45 7.93
C LYS A 226 14.74 13.65 7.37
N LYS A 227 14.20 12.71 8.16
CA LYS A 227 12.89 12.07 7.93
C LYS A 227 11.76 13.08 8.14
N ARG A 228 10.80 13.15 7.21
CA ARG A 228 9.68 14.12 7.26
C ARG A 228 8.38 13.38 7.56
N PRO A 229 7.65 13.69 8.65
CA PRO A 229 6.35 13.08 8.91
C PRO A 229 5.35 13.54 7.85
N ILE A 230 4.63 12.62 7.22
CA ILE A 230 3.65 12.93 6.17
C ILE A 230 2.20 12.70 6.60
N GLY A 231 1.98 11.92 7.65
CA GLY A 231 0.66 11.62 8.19
C GLY A 231 0.72 10.50 9.22
N THR A 232 -0.45 10.10 9.69
CA THR A 232 -0.63 9.09 10.73
C THR A 232 -1.65 8.06 10.24
N LEU A 233 -1.29 6.78 10.32
CA LEU A 233 -2.17 5.65 10.09
C LEU A 233 -2.65 5.13 11.44
N ARG A 234 -3.97 5.00 11.61
CA ARG A 234 -4.62 4.41 12.79
C ARG A 234 -5.36 3.15 12.36
N ILE A 235 -5.18 2.06 13.10
CA ILE A 235 -5.86 0.78 12.89
C ILE A 235 -6.76 0.55 14.11
N TYR A 236 -8.02 0.17 13.84
CA TYR A 236 -9.07 0.04 14.86
C TYR A 236 -9.34 -1.44 15.19
N PRO A 237 -9.96 -1.74 16.35
CA PRO A 237 -10.27 -3.12 16.78
C PRO A 237 -10.96 -3.98 15.73
N ALA A 238 -11.87 -3.38 14.94
CA ALA A 238 -12.58 -4.08 13.87
C ALA A 238 -11.66 -4.68 12.79
N ALA A 239 -10.38 -4.29 12.73
CA ALA A 239 -9.37 -4.92 11.89
C ALA A 239 -9.03 -6.35 12.32
N TYR A 240 -9.12 -6.63 13.62
CA TYR A 240 -8.82 -7.93 14.23
C TYR A 240 -10.09 -8.77 14.46
N ASP A 241 -11.24 -8.12 14.58
CA ASP A 241 -12.56 -8.78 14.65
C ASP A 241 -13.02 -9.20 13.24
N ARG A 242 -12.39 -10.25 12.70
CA ARG A 242 -12.78 -10.82 11.41
C ARG A 242 -13.83 -11.92 11.61
N PRO A 243 -15.00 -11.85 10.93
CA PRO A 243 -15.87 -13.02 10.83
C PRO A 243 -15.10 -14.12 10.10
N GLN A 244 -14.90 -15.26 10.75
CA GLN A 244 -14.35 -16.45 10.13
C GLN A 244 -15.37 -16.96 9.10
N THR A 245 -15.24 -16.53 7.84
CA THR A 245 -16.00 -17.16 6.77
C THR A 245 -15.29 -18.46 6.41
N GLY A 246 -15.70 -19.53 7.08
CA GLY A 246 -15.31 -20.88 6.73
C GLY A 246 -15.86 -21.26 5.35
N THR A 247 -15.04 -22.05 4.64
CA THR A 247 -15.40 -22.94 3.54
C THR A 247 -15.82 -22.27 2.22
N VAL A 248 -15.04 -22.56 1.18
CA VAL A 248 -15.38 -22.34 -0.23
C VAL A 248 -16.63 -23.15 -0.53
N GLU A 249 -17.80 -22.52 -0.50
CA GLU A 249 -19.00 -23.03 -1.15
C GLU A 249 -19.30 -22.19 -2.38
N ASP A 250 -19.36 -22.88 -3.52
CA ASP A 250 -19.80 -22.38 -4.81
C ASP A 250 -21.17 -21.71 -4.65
N LEU A 251 -21.22 -20.37 -4.74
CA LEU A 251 -22.47 -19.65 -4.90
C LEU A 251 -22.42 -18.76 -6.15
N ASN A 252 -23.05 -19.34 -7.16
CA ASN A 252 -23.51 -18.71 -8.39
C ASN A 252 -24.65 -17.73 -8.03
N VAL A 253 -24.35 -16.47 -7.71
CA VAL A 253 -25.37 -15.41 -7.62
C VAL A 253 -24.83 -14.07 -8.16
N GLU A 254 -25.41 -13.70 -9.28
CA GLU A 254 -25.41 -12.40 -9.94
C GLU A 254 -25.80 -11.28 -8.97
N SER A 255 -25.07 -10.15 -8.98
CA SER A 255 -25.31 -8.88 -8.25
C SER A 255 -24.45 -8.54 -7.02
N THR A 256 -23.13 -8.70 -7.10
CA THR A 256 -22.19 -7.90 -6.28
C THR A 256 -21.01 -7.40 -7.14
N PRO A 257 -20.63 -6.11 -7.07
CA PRO A 257 -19.67 -5.55 -8.01
C PRO A 257 -18.22 -5.97 -7.68
N GLY A 258 -17.79 -7.09 -8.26
CA GLY A 258 -16.40 -7.42 -8.56
C GLY A 258 -15.46 -7.48 -7.36
N VAL A 259 -15.74 -8.39 -6.44
CA VAL A 259 -14.86 -8.83 -5.35
C VAL A 259 -14.18 -10.10 -5.89
N ARG A 260 -12.89 -9.98 -6.22
CA ARG A 260 -12.06 -11.12 -6.66
C ARG A 260 -10.73 -11.08 -5.93
N LEU A 261 -10.44 -12.12 -5.13
CA LEU A 261 -9.08 -12.57 -4.89
C LEU A 261 -8.36 -12.62 -6.25
N ALA A 262 -7.12 -12.14 -6.29
CA ALA A 262 -6.39 -11.92 -7.54
C ALA A 262 -6.54 -13.16 -8.47
N PRO A 263 -7.13 -13.06 -9.68
CA PRO A 263 -7.50 -14.23 -10.48
C PRO A 263 -6.34 -15.06 -11.06
N LYS A 264 -5.12 -14.88 -10.57
CA LYS A 264 -3.94 -15.65 -10.96
C LYS A 264 -2.99 -15.71 -9.76
N HIS A 265 -3.19 -16.69 -8.89
CA HIS A 265 -2.06 -17.25 -8.15
C HIS A 265 -0.99 -17.59 -9.18
N ARG A 266 0.07 -16.78 -9.21
CA ARG A 266 1.20 -16.99 -10.11
C ARG A 266 1.96 -18.20 -9.59
N THR A 267 2.35 -19.09 -10.50
CA THR A 267 3.26 -20.21 -10.27
C THR A 267 4.37 -19.80 -9.29
N GLY A 268 4.37 -20.39 -8.09
CA GLY A 268 5.32 -20.11 -7.00
C GLY A 268 4.75 -19.45 -5.73
N SER A 269 3.42 -19.26 -5.59
CA SER A 269 2.82 -18.84 -4.31
C SER A 269 2.57 -20.04 -3.39
N ASN A 270 3.12 -20.01 -2.17
CA ASN A 270 2.84 -21.01 -1.14
C ASN A 270 1.81 -20.43 -0.16
N MET A 271 0.54 -20.85 -0.26
CA MET A 271 -0.54 -20.38 0.61
C MET A 271 -0.61 -21.11 1.96
N THR A 272 0.10 -22.23 2.07
CA THR A 272 0.14 -23.08 3.28
C THR A 272 1.40 -22.84 4.11
N GLY A 273 2.27 -21.94 3.67
CA GLY A 273 3.50 -21.59 4.37
C GLY A 273 3.23 -20.87 5.68
N THR A 274 4.19 -20.91 6.60
CA THR A 274 4.14 -20.14 7.82
C THR A 274 4.34 -18.65 7.54
N HIS A 275 3.72 -17.81 8.36
CA HIS A 275 3.94 -16.37 8.36
C HIS A 275 4.13 -15.88 9.80
N THR A 276 5.18 -15.10 9.98
CA THR A 276 5.40 -14.37 11.22
C THR A 276 4.59 -13.06 11.15
N GLY A 277 4.00 -12.58 12.25
CA GLY A 277 3.24 -11.31 12.26
C GLY A 277 1.81 -11.39 11.70
N ASP A 278 1.14 -10.23 11.64
CA ASP A 278 -0.24 -10.12 11.15
C ASP A 278 -0.28 -9.72 9.67
N ILE A 279 -0.50 -10.71 8.80
CA ILE A 279 -0.60 -10.56 7.34
C ILE A 279 -1.61 -9.48 6.92
N PHE A 280 -2.69 -9.30 7.68
CA PHE A 280 -3.73 -8.34 7.36
C PHE A 280 -3.26 -6.93 7.65
N GLU A 281 -2.61 -6.72 8.78
CA GLU A 281 -2.00 -5.45 9.13
C GLU A 281 -1.03 -4.99 8.04
N GLU A 282 -0.23 -5.90 7.50
CA GLU A 282 0.73 -5.59 6.43
C GLU A 282 0.02 -5.24 5.12
N ALA A 283 -1.11 -5.90 4.84
CA ALA A 283 -1.99 -5.55 3.74
C ALA A 283 -2.55 -4.13 3.92
N VAL A 284 -2.96 -3.75 5.13
CA VAL A 284 -3.42 -2.40 5.47
C VAL A 284 -2.29 -1.37 5.29
N VAL A 285 -1.09 -1.65 5.80
CA VAL A 285 0.08 -0.76 5.67
C VAL A 285 0.47 -0.55 4.20
N LEU A 286 0.63 -1.64 3.44
CA LEU A 286 1.05 -1.56 2.04
C LEU A 286 -0.04 -0.95 1.15
N SER A 287 -1.32 -1.28 1.40
CA SER A 287 -2.44 -0.70 0.65
C SER A 287 -2.64 0.79 0.97
N CYS A 288 -2.43 1.21 2.22
CA CYS A 288 -2.44 2.63 2.61
C CYS A 288 -1.39 3.39 1.81
N TRP A 289 -0.14 2.92 1.81
CA TRP A 289 0.92 3.55 1.04
C TRP A 289 0.62 3.57 -0.47
N ALA A 290 0.10 2.46 -0.99
CA ALA A 290 -0.26 2.35 -2.40
C ALA A 290 -1.38 3.33 -2.80
N ALA A 291 -2.36 3.56 -1.92
CA ALA A 291 -3.40 4.57 -2.10
C ALA A 291 -2.82 5.99 -2.14
N LEU A 292 -1.88 6.31 -1.23
CA LEU A 292 -1.18 7.59 -1.19
C LEU A 292 -0.36 7.86 -2.45
N GLU A 293 0.45 6.88 -2.88
CA GLU A 293 1.29 7.01 -4.08
C GLU A 293 0.44 7.08 -5.35
N ALA A 294 -0.65 6.32 -5.44
CA ALA A 294 -1.59 6.40 -6.55
C ALA A 294 -2.23 7.79 -6.65
N GLU A 295 -2.67 8.38 -5.53
CA GLU A 295 -3.20 9.75 -5.52
C GLU A 295 -2.12 10.78 -5.92
N HIS A 296 -0.92 10.66 -5.36
CA HIS A 296 0.20 11.55 -5.66
C HIS A 296 0.55 11.51 -7.16
N ARG A 297 0.65 10.32 -7.75
CA ARG A 297 1.01 10.17 -9.17
C ARG A 297 -0.09 10.64 -10.10
N ILE A 298 -1.36 10.34 -9.81
CA ILE A 298 -2.48 10.84 -10.60
C ILE A 298 -2.49 12.38 -10.62
N ARG A 299 -2.17 13.03 -9.49
CA ARG A 299 -2.06 14.50 -9.43
C ARG A 299 -1.02 15.02 -10.43
N HIS A 300 0.18 14.44 -10.44
CA HIS A 300 1.22 14.86 -11.37
C HIS A 300 0.90 14.50 -12.81
N THR A 301 0.39 13.30 -13.09
CA THR A 301 0.02 12.89 -14.45
C THR A 301 -1.10 13.75 -15.03
N ILE A 302 -2.11 14.14 -14.24
CA ILE A 302 -3.16 15.06 -14.71
C ILE A 302 -2.58 16.44 -14.98
N LEU A 303 -1.70 16.96 -14.11
CA LEU A 303 -1.03 18.23 -14.34
C LEU A 303 -0.18 18.20 -15.61
N ASP A 304 0.62 17.16 -15.83
CA ASP A 304 1.44 17.00 -17.03
C ASP A 304 0.59 16.94 -18.30
N ILE A 305 -0.55 16.25 -18.27
CA ILE A 305 -1.50 16.20 -19.39
C ILE A 305 -2.13 17.58 -19.63
N LEU A 306 -2.54 18.27 -18.57
CA LEU A 306 -3.14 19.61 -18.69
C LEU A 306 -2.13 20.64 -19.21
N ILE A 307 -0.87 20.58 -18.76
CA ILE A 307 0.22 21.40 -19.28
C ILE A 307 0.44 21.09 -20.75
N ALA A 308 0.55 19.81 -21.13
CA ALA A 308 0.71 19.43 -22.53
C ALA A 308 -0.48 19.88 -23.41
N ILE A 309 -1.71 19.88 -22.88
CA ILE A 309 -2.88 20.41 -23.59
C ILE A 309 -2.80 21.93 -23.74
N ALA A 310 -2.42 22.66 -22.67
CA ALA A 310 -2.26 24.12 -22.70
C ALA A 310 -1.14 24.57 -23.65
N GLU A 311 0.01 23.88 -23.62
CA GLU A 311 1.13 24.10 -24.54
C GLU A 311 0.71 23.85 -26.00
N ASN A 312 -0.07 22.80 -26.26
CA ASN A 312 -0.61 22.53 -27.61
C ASN A 312 -1.73 23.50 -28.03
N ALA A 313 -2.39 24.18 -27.08
CA ALA A 313 -3.43 25.18 -27.35
C ALA A 313 -2.86 26.60 -27.51
N GLY A 314 -1.54 26.78 -27.38
CA GLY A 314 -0.88 28.08 -27.54
C GLY A 314 -0.86 28.96 -26.28
N GLY A 315 -1.21 28.42 -25.11
CA GLY A 315 -1.24 29.13 -23.83
C GLY A 315 -2.52 28.89 -23.04
#